data_AF-A0A166C2M7-F1
#
_entry.id   AF-A0A166C2M7-F1
#
_cell.length_a   1.000
_cell.length_b   1.000
_cell.length_c   1.000
_cell.angle_alpha   90.00
_cell.angle_beta   90.00
_cell.angle_gamma   90.00
#
_symmetry.space_group_name_H-M   'P 1'
#
loop_
_entity.id
_entity.type
_entity.pdbx_description
1 polymer ?
#
loop_
_entity_poly.entity_id
_entity_poly.type
_entity_poly.pdbx_seq_one_letter_code
_entity_poly.pdbx_strand_id
1 'polypeptide(L)'
;MASKDSWVKIMDNSLKVDVRIIVSNLNISEVISKAIINANLESYNVIVSSIIPTNDLEIAKKVANGADIILIGDYGESENFSILYNDLKNDFNHVALLNYNNIVNETESFDVKLAEKEIFNAIIKATLSYSLNLIDVHTLESKVVEITRKYNSLLDDYNELVNDNNQSKLEYSQLKKDHENLKIEFDEFKVKYENIYNKDILEVFKIKDLWFKLFDERNFDLDRVIEASEMSKPENIIVGQDYIAAESRQSACEWLKIVRTALLFINEI
;
A
#
# COMPACT_ATOMS: atom_id res chain seq x y z
N MET A 1 21.42 -19.69 -17.92
CA MET A 1 21.93 -18.81 -19.00
C MET A 1 21.44 -19.38 -20.33
N ALA A 2 20.39 -18.81 -20.92
CA ALA A 2 19.96 -19.21 -22.26
C ALA A 2 21.02 -18.78 -23.28
N SER A 3 21.44 -19.69 -24.16
CA SER A 3 22.54 -19.47 -25.10
C SER A 3 22.18 -18.40 -26.14
N LYS A 4 23.21 -17.73 -26.68
CA LYS A 4 23.12 -16.70 -27.72
C LYS A 4 22.33 -17.15 -28.96
N ASP A 5 22.35 -18.45 -29.24
CA ASP A 5 21.58 -19.09 -30.33
C ASP A 5 20.06 -19.05 -30.08
N SER A 6 19.63 -19.04 -28.81
CA SER A 6 18.23 -18.88 -28.45
C SER A 6 17.71 -17.48 -28.81
N TRP A 7 18.52 -16.44 -28.66
CA TRP A 7 18.14 -15.07 -28.98
C TRP A 7 18.05 -14.81 -30.48
N VAL A 8 18.97 -15.39 -31.26
CA VAL A 8 18.95 -15.29 -32.74
C VAL A 8 17.71 -15.98 -33.31
N LYS A 9 17.33 -17.15 -32.77
CA LYS A 9 16.14 -17.88 -33.21
C LYS A 9 14.82 -17.19 -32.82
N ILE A 10 14.81 -16.46 -31.71
CA ILE A 10 13.66 -15.64 -31.29
C ILE A 10 13.51 -14.41 -32.19
N MET A 11 14.61 -13.79 -32.63
CA MET A 11 14.57 -12.67 -33.59
C MET A 11 14.16 -13.08 -35.01
N ASP A 12 14.53 -14.29 -35.47
CA ASP A 12 14.24 -14.74 -36.83
C ASP A 12 12.74 -15.04 -37.06
N ASN A 13 12.02 -15.41 -35.98
CA ASN A 13 10.56 -15.54 -35.98
C ASN A 13 9.83 -14.24 -35.63
N SER A 14 10.51 -13.19 -35.15
CA SER A 14 9.88 -11.92 -34.72
C SER A 14 9.70 -10.90 -35.84
N LEU A 15 10.06 -11.24 -37.09
CA LEU A 15 9.98 -10.35 -38.25
C LEU A 15 8.87 -10.73 -39.25
N LYS A 16 8.14 -11.81 -38.98
CA LYS A 16 7.09 -12.31 -39.88
C LYS A 16 5.73 -11.78 -39.42
N VAL A 17 4.92 -11.35 -40.39
CA VAL A 17 3.56 -10.86 -40.15
C VAL A 17 2.64 -12.04 -39.86
N ASP A 18 2.00 -12.04 -38.69
CA ASP A 18 1.02 -13.06 -38.28
C ASP A 18 -0.37 -12.75 -38.85
N VAL A 19 -0.88 -13.66 -39.67
CA VAL A 19 -2.22 -13.61 -40.27
C VAL A 19 -3.10 -14.70 -39.64
N ARG A 20 -4.30 -14.32 -39.21
CA ARG A 20 -5.32 -15.27 -38.74
C ARG A 20 -6.58 -15.13 -39.56
N ILE A 21 -7.16 -16.26 -39.96
CA ILE A 21 -8.33 -16.27 -40.85
C ILE A 21 -9.52 -16.86 -40.11
N ILE A 22 -10.59 -16.08 -39.99
CA ILE A 22 -11.87 -16.50 -39.43
C ILE A 22 -12.80 -16.80 -40.60
N VAL A 23 -13.42 -17.97 -40.61
CA VAL A 23 -14.36 -18.38 -41.65
C VAL A 23 -15.67 -18.89 -41.07
N SER A 24 -16.72 -18.80 -41.87
CA SER A 24 -18.07 -19.18 -41.43
C SER A 24 -18.29 -20.68 -41.26
N ASN A 25 -17.53 -21.53 -41.96
CA ASN A 25 -17.74 -22.98 -41.97
C ASN A 25 -16.49 -23.80 -42.30
N LEU A 26 -16.57 -25.11 -42.04
CA LEU A 26 -15.49 -26.08 -42.25
C LEU A 26 -15.12 -26.30 -43.73
N ASN A 27 -16.10 -26.24 -44.64
CA ASN A 27 -15.85 -26.44 -46.06
C ASN A 27 -14.91 -25.36 -46.62
N ILE A 28 -15.19 -24.09 -46.29
CA ILE A 28 -14.33 -22.96 -46.67
C ILE A 28 -12.96 -23.07 -46.00
N SER A 29 -12.92 -23.50 -44.74
CA SER A 29 -11.64 -23.70 -44.03
C SER A 29 -10.72 -24.69 -44.76
N GLU A 30 -11.26 -25.76 -45.33
CA GLU A 30 -10.47 -26.74 -46.09
C GLU A 30 -9.91 -26.12 -47.38
N VAL A 31 -10.74 -25.37 -48.11
CA VAL A 31 -10.33 -24.70 -49.35
C VAL A 31 -9.24 -23.67 -49.08
N ILE A 32 -9.41 -22.85 -48.04
CA ILE A 32 -8.41 -21.86 -47.62
C ILE A 32 -7.11 -22.52 -47.20
N SER A 33 -7.17 -23.62 -46.45
CA SER A 33 -5.98 -24.37 -46.05
C SER A 33 -5.17 -24.84 -47.26
N LYS A 34 -5.84 -25.39 -48.28
CA LYS A 34 -5.18 -25.76 -49.55
C LYS A 34 -4.64 -24.54 -50.31
N ALA A 35 -5.38 -23.44 -50.32
CA ALA A 35 -4.98 -22.21 -50.99
C ALA A 35 -3.73 -21.58 -50.36
N ILE A 36 -3.60 -21.57 -49.03
CA ILE A 36 -2.43 -21.04 -48.32
C ILE A 36 -1.17 -21.82 -48.64
N ILE A 37 -1.27 -23.15 -48.73
CA ILE A 37 -0.15 -24.02 -49.09
C ILE A 37 0.36 -23.66 -50.50
N ASN A 38 -0.56 -23.36 -51.43
CA ASN A 38 -0.20 -22.96 -52.79
C ASN A 38 0.33 -21.53 -52.89
N ALA A 39 -0.20 -20.62 -52.06
CA ALA A 39 0.12 -19.20 -52.07
C ALA A 39 1.59 -18.87 -51.76
N ASN A 40 2.34 -19.77 -51.12
CA ASN A 40 3.74 -19.56 -50.74
C ASN A 40 4.00 -18.23 -50.00
N LEU A 41 3.12 -17.90 -49.04
CA LEU A 41 3.15 -16.64 -48.28
C LEU A 41 4.45 -16.42 -47.48
N GLU A 42 5.18 -17.50 -47.19
CA GLU A 42 6.48 -17.43 -46.51
C GLU A 42 7.51 -16.60 -47.28
N SER A 43 7.43 -16.59 -48.62
CA SER A 43 8.30 -15.77 -49.47
C SER A 43 8.11 -14.26 -49.30
N TYR A 44 7.00 -13.86 -48.66
CA TYR A 44 6.66 -12.47 -48.36
C TYR A 44 6.80 -12.13 -46.87
N ASN A 45 7.45 -13.00 -46.07
CA ASN A 45 7.51 -12.89 -44.60
C ASN A 45 6.12 -12.85 -43.94
N VAL A 46 5.14 -13.54 -44.53
CA VAL A 46 3.78 -13.66 -44.00
C VAL A 46 3.54 -15.10 -43.56
N ILE A 47 3.00 -15.29 -42.37
CA ILE A 47 2.60 -16.62 -41.87
C ILE A 47 1.10 -16.58 -41.55
N VAL A 48 0.36 -17.58 -42.01
CA VAL A 48 -1.00 -17.82 -41.53
C VAL A 48 -0.92 -18.78 -40.34
N SER A 49 -1.05 -18.26 -39.11
CA SER A 49 -0.93 -19.09 -37.90
C SER A 49 -2.17 -19.91 -37.59
N SER A 50 -3.35 -19.47 -38.05
CA SER A 50 -4.61 -20.15 -37.76
C SER A 50 -5.70 -19.86 -38.78
N ILE A 51 -6.55 -20.87 -39.00
CA ILE A 51 -7.79 -20.81 -39.76
C ILE A 51 -8.89 -21.34 -38.84
N ILE A 52 -9.86 -20.51 -38.47
CA ILE A 52 -10.89 -20.84 -37.48
C ILE A 52 -12.27 -20.80 -38.13
N PRO A 53 -12.95 -21.95 -38.25
CA PRO A 53 -14.34 -22.01 -38.68
C PRO A 53 -15.27 -21.68 -37.51
N THR A 54 -15.62 -20.40 -37.33
CA THR A 54 -16.53 -19.96 -36.26
C THR A 54 -17.36 -18.74 -36.69
N ASN A 55 -18.61 -18.71 -36.23
CA ASN A 55 -19.46 -17.51 -36.23
C ASN A 55 -19.64 -16.92 -34.82
N ASP A 56 -19.03 -17.55 -33.80
CA ASP A 56 -19.08 -17.09 -32.42
C ASP A 56 -18.04 -15.98 -32.18
N LEU A 57 -18.53 -14.84 -31.72
CA LEU A 57 -17.75 -13.62 -31.44
C LEU A 57 -16.71 -13.82 -30.33
N GLU A 58 -17.02 -14.56 -29.28
CA GLU A 58 -16.10 -14.78 -28.15
C GLU A 58 -14.95 -15.70 -28.56
N ILE A 59 -15.24 -16.71 -29.38
CA ILE A 59 -14.20 -17.56 -29.98
C ILE A 59 -13.33 -16.72 -30.93
N ALA A 60 -13.96 -15.91 -31.79
CA ALA A 60 -13.26 -15.02 -32.70
C ALA A 60 -12.31 -14.05 -31.96
N LYS A 61 -12.75 -13.43 -30.87
CA LYS A 61 -11.93 -12.52 -30.03
C LYS A 61 -10.71 -13.21 -29.45
N LYS A 62 -10.89 -14.40 -28.88
CA LYS A 62 -9.79 -15.17 -28.28
C LYS A 62 -8.73 -15.51 -29.32
N VAL A 63 -9.15 -15.86 -30.53
CA VAL A 63 -8.22 -16.26 -31.59
C VAL A 63 -7.65 -15.08 -32.34
N ALA A 64 -8.35 -13.96 -32.45
CA ALA A 64 -7.84 -12.72 -33.05
C ALA A 64 -6.73 -12.05 -32.21
N ASN A 65 -6.67 -12.34 -30.90
CA ASN A 65 -5.78 -11.65 -29.98
C ASN A 65 -4.30 -11.86 -30.32
N GLY A 66 -3.57 -10.77 -30.54
CA GLY A 66 -2.14 -10.78 -30.86
C GLY A 66 -1.80 -11.13 -32.31
N ALA A 67 -2.78 -11.15 -33.23
CA ALA A 67 -2.52 -11.23 -34.66
C ALA A 67 -2.25 -9.82 -35.24
N ASP A 68 -1.34 -9.73 -36.22
CA ASP A 68 -1.09 -8.47 -36.95
C ASP A 68 -2.21 -8.20 -37.95
N ILE A 69 -2.65 -9.25 -38.67
CA ILE A 69 -3.73 -9.17 -39.66
C ILE A 69 -4.78 -10.25 -39.36
N ILE A 70 -6.04 -9.86 -39.38
CA ILE A 70 -7.20 -10.74 -39.22
C ILE A 70 -8.03 -10.66 -40.50
N LEU A 71 -8.19 -11.79 -41.17
CA LEU A 71 -9.06 -11.92 -42.34
C LEU A 71 -10.39 -12.53 -41.90
N ILE A 72 -11.49 -11.83 -42.12
CA ILE A 72 -12.84 -12.34 -41.85
C ILE A 72 -13.46 -12.76 -43.17
N GLY A 73 -13.77 -14.04 -43.29
CA GLY A 73 -14.44 -14.60 -44.44
C GLY A 73 -15.95 -14.38 -44.38
N ASP A 74 -16.49 -13.65 -45.36
CA ASP A 74 -17.94 -13.48 -45.51
C ASP A 74 -18.33 -13.11 -46.96
N TYR A 75 -19.62 -13.18 -47.29
CA TYR A 75 -20.19 -12.71 -48.55
C TYR A 75 -20.36 -11.19 -48.53
N GLY A 76 -19.27 -10.45 -48.75
CA GLY A 76 -19.28 -9.00 -48.73
C GLY A 76 -19.30 -8.40 -47.31
N GLU A 77 -19.70 -7.14 -47.20
CA GLU A 77 -19.83 -6.42 -45.92
C GLU A 77 -21.15 -6.76 -45.24
N SER A 78 -21.30 -8.03 -44.84
CA SER A 78 -22.47 -8.49 -44.11
C SER A 78 -22.57 -7.84 -42.72
N GLU A 79 -23.73 -8.00 -42.06
CA GLU A 79 -23.91 -7.62 -40.66
C GLU A 79 -22.93 -8.36 -39.73
N ASN A 80 -22.71 -9.65 -39.97
CA ASN A 80 -21.78 -10.47 -39.21
C ASN A 80 -20.32 -10.00 -39.36
N PHE A 81 -19.92 -9.64 -40.59
CA PHE A 81 -18.61 -9.04 -40.84
C PHE A 81 -18.46 -7.73 -40.06
N SER A 82 -19.47 -6.87 -40.08
CA SER A 82 -19.42 -5.56 -39.41
C SER A 82 -19.31 -5.68 -37.89
N ILE A 83 -20.02 -6.63 -37.28
CA ILE A 83 -19.92 -6.95 -35.83
C ILE A 83 -18.50 -7.42 -35.50
N LEU A 84 -17.99 -8.41 -36.23
CA LEU A 84 -16.64 -8.93 -36.01
C LEU A 84 -15.57 -7.86 -36.29
N TYR A 85 -15.74 -7.04 -37.33
CA TYR A 85 -14.79 -5.98 -37.66
C TYR A 85 -14.64 -4.98 -36.52
N ASN A 86 -15.76 -4.48 -35.98
CA ASN A 86 -15.72 -3.48 -34.91
C ASN A 86 -15.15 -4.04 -33.60
N ASP A 87 -15.45 -5.29 -33.28
CA ASP A 87 -15.05 -5.90 -32.03
C ASP A 87 -13.62 -6.46 -32.03
N LEU A 88 -13.11 -6.86 -33.20
CA LEU A 88 -11.77 -7.43 -33.34
C LEU A 88 -10.72 -6.36 -33.65
N LYS A 89 -11.11 -5.22 -34.23
CA LYS A 89 -10.21 -4.13 -34.57
C LYS A 89 -9.69 -3.44 -33.31
N ASN A 90 -8.38 -3.28 -33.23
CA ASN A 90 -7.70 -2.50 -32.19
C ASN A 90 -6.65 -1.57 -32.82
N ASP A 91 -5.90 -0.87 -31.98
CA ASP A 91 -4.89 0.11 -32.41
C ASP A 91 -3.67 -0.51 -33.11
N PHE A 92 -3.49 -1.83 -33.01
CA PHE A 92 -2.27 -2.55 -33.40
C PHE A 92 -2.50 -3.63 -34.46
N ASN A 93 -3.75 -3.99 -34.76
CA ASN A 93 -4.10 -5.02 -35.74
C ASN A 93 -4.89 -4.45 -36.91
N HIS A 94 -4.92 -5.21 -38.00
CA HIS A 94 -5.70 -4.89 -39.18
C HIS A 94 -6.72 -5.97 -39.47
N VAL A 95 -7.97 -5.54 -39.61
CA VAL A 95 -9.06 -6.43 -39.99
C VAL A 95 -9.42 -6.17 -41.45
N ALA A 96 -9.50 -7.23 -42.26
CA ALA A 96 -9.89 -7.15 -43.67
C ALA A 96 -10.91 -8.23 -44.03
N LEU A 97 -11.75 -7.91 -45.03
CA LEU A 97 -12.70 -8.85 -45.60
C LEU A 97 -11.98 -9.81 -46.56
N LEU A 98 -12.17 -11.10 -46.34
CA LEU A 98 -11.92 -12.16 -47.31
C LEU A 98 -13.25 -12.47 -48.02
N ASN A 99 -13.44 -11.91 -49.22
CA ASN A 99 -14.76 -11.92 -49.84
C ASN A 99 -15.09 -13.26 -50.51
N TYR A 100 -16.12 -13.94 -50.01
CA TYR A 100 -16.54 -15.22 -50.56
C TYR A 100 -17.02 -15.16 -52.02
N ASN A 101 -17.53 -14.01 -52.46
CA ASN A 101 -17.91 -13.81 -53.86
C ASN A 101 -16.72 -13.93 -54.83
N ASN A 102 -15.50 -13.71 -54.35
CA ASN A 102 -14.29 -13.76 -55.16
C ASN A 102 -13.63 -15.15 -55.20
N ILE A 103 -14.13 -16.11 -54.42
CA ILE A 103 -13.57 -17.47 -54.30
C ILE A 103 -14.51 -18.55 -54.85
N VAL A 104 -15.74 -18.17 -55.19
CA VAL A 104 -16.75 -19.05 -55.79
C VAL A 104 -16.63 -19.00 -57.31
N ASN A 105 -16.68 -20.16 -57.95
CA ASN A 105 -16.65 -20.29 -59.41
C ASN A 105 -18.05 -20.25 -60.03
N GLU A 106 -18.13 -20.32 -61.37
CA GLU A 106 -19.40 -20.32 -62.12
C GLU A 106 -20.36 -21.46 -61.73
N THR A 107 -19.85 -22.53 -61.12
CA THR A 107 -20.63 -23.68 -60.63
C THR A 107 -21.03 -23.56 -59.16
N GLU A 108 -20.92 -22.37 -58.57
CA GLU A 108 -21.24 -22.10 -57.15
C GLU A 108 -20.40 -22.90 -56.13
N SER A 109 -19.28 -23.47 -56.58
CA SER A 109 -18.33 -24.19 -55.74
C SER A 109 -17.11 -23.33 -55.43
N PHE A 110 -16.50 -23.56 -54.26
CA PHE A 110 -15.28 -22.87 -53.87
C PHE A 110 -14.07 -23.38 -54.67
N ASP A 111 -13.34 -22.46 -55.29
CA ASP A 111 -12.14 -22.75 -56.09
C ASP A 111 -10.87 -22.35 -55.34
N VAL A 112 -9.89 -23.27 -55.28
CA VAL A 112 -8.64 -23.08 -54.54
C VAL A 112 -7.78 -21.96 -55.13
N LYS A 113 -7.73 -21.81 -56.45
CA LYS A 113 -6.93 -20.76 -57.11
C LYS A 113 -7.55 -19.38 -56.92
N LEU A 114 -8.88 -19.31 -56.95
CA LEU A 114 -9.58 -18.07 -56.64
C LEU A 114 -9.41 -17.68 -55.16
N ALA A 115 -9.48 -18.66 -54.25
CA ALA A 115 -9.17 -18.47 -52.83
C ALA A 115 -7.74 -17.97 -52.60
N GLU A 116 -6.76 -18.54 -53.29
CA GLU A 116 -5.36 -18.09 -53.23
C GLU A 116 -5.24 -16.60 -53.59
N LYS A 117 -5.84 -16.20 -54.72
CA LYS A 117 -5.83 -14.81 -55.17
C LYS A 117 -6.53 -13.86 -54.19
N GLU A 118 -7.68 -14.26 -53.64
CA GLU A 118 -8.42 -13.42 -52.69
C GLU A 118 -7.70 -13.29 -51.35
N ILE A 119 -7.04 -14.34 -50.86
CA ILE A 119 -6.19 -14.27 -49.65
C ILE A 119 -5.07 -13.24 -49.86
N PHE A 120 -4.36 -13.30 -50.99
CA PHE A 120 -3.36 -12.31 -51.33
C PHE A 120 -3.94 -10.89 -51.40
N ASN A 121 -5.06 -10.71 -52.10
CA ASN A 121 -5.72 -9.41 -52.21
C ASN A 121 -6.13 -8.85 -50.84
N ALA A 122 -6.68 -9.70 -49.97
CA ALA A 122 -7.12 -9.30 -48.64
C ALA A 122 -5.94 -8.89 -47.75
N ILE A 123 -4.83 -9.65 -47.78
CA ILE A 123 -3.60 -9.29 -47.09
C ILE A 123 -3.04 -7.96 -47.63
N ILE A 124 -2.96 -7.80 -48.95
CA ILE A 124 -2.49 -6.56 -49.57
C ILE A 124 -3.35 -5.37 -49.14
N LYS A 125 -4.69 -5.51 -49.15
CA LYS A 125 -5.60 -4.46 -48.67
C LYS A 125 -5.36 -4.12 -47.20
N ALA A 126 -5.20 -5.12 -46.34
CA ALA A 126 -4.90 -4.91 -44.92
C ALA A 126 -3.57 -4.17 -44.73
N THR A 127 -2.51 -4.61 -45.41
CA THR A 127 -1.18 -4.01 -45.33
C THR A 127 -1.13 -2.61 -45.94
N LEU A 128 -1.83 -2.35 -47.05
CA LEU A 128 -1.95 -1.02 -47.61
C LEU A 128 -2.73 -0.10 -46.67
N SER A 129 -3.82 -0.59 -46.07
CA SER A 129 -4.55 0.14 -45.04
C SER A 129 -3.65 0.44 -43.84
N TYR A 130 -2.77 -0.46 -43.42
CA TYR A 130 -1.76 -0.19 -42.40
C TYR A 130 -0.81 0.93 -42.81
N SER A 131 -0.25 0.85 -44.01
CA SER A 131 0.70 1.84 -44.53
C SER A 131 0.08 3.24 -44.73
N LEU A 132 -1.22 3.31 -45.03
CA LEU A 132 -1.95 4.57 -45.17
C LEU A 132 -2.41 5.11 -43.82
N ASN A 133 -2.70 4.22 -42.87
CA ASN A 133 -3.05 4.54 -41.50
C ASN A 133 -1.80 4.61 -40.62
N LEU A 134 -0.63 4.97 -41.19
CA LEU A 134 0.57 5.34 -40.47
C LEU A 134 0.15 6.35 -39.41
N ILE A 135 0.04 5.84 -38.19
CA ILE A 135 -0.04 6.61 -36.96
C ILE A 135 1.03 7.68 -37.12
N ASP A 136 0.59 8.92 -37.29
CA ASP A 136 1.49 10.05 -37.52
C ASP A 136 2.59 9.93 -36.46
N VAL A 137 3.85 9.86 -36.89
CA VAL A 137 4.99 9.66 -35.99
C VAL A 137 4.91 10.66 -34.83
N HIS A 138 4.34 11.84 -35.07
CA HIS A 138 4.05 12.85 -34.05
C HIS A 138 3.09 12.40 -32.94
N THR A 139 2.10 11.55 -33.22
CA THR A 139 1.20 10.99 -32.20
C THR A 139 1.90 9.94 -31.33
N LEU A 140 2.77 9.12 -31.92
CA LEU A 140 3.64 8.21 -31.16
C LEU A 140 4.65 8.98 -30.31
N GLU A 141 5.32 9.97 -30.90
CA GLU A 141 6.21 10.89 -30.19
C GLU A 141 5.48 11.56 -29.02
N SER A 142 4.25 12.03 -29.24
CA SER A 142 3.44 12.65 -28.18
C SER A 142 3.13 11.70 -27.03
N LYS A 143 2.72 10.46 -27.33
CA LYS A 143 2.48 9.42 -26.32
C LYS A 143 3.77 9.08 -25.56
N VAL A 144 4.91 8.99 -26.25
CA VAL A 144 6.23 8.73 -25.63
C VAL A 144 6.62 9.88 -24.70
N VAL A 145 6.44 11.14 -25.12
CA VAL A 145 6.70 12.32 -24.29
C VAL A 145 5.79 12.32 -23.05
N GLU A 146 4.52 12.00 -23.21
CA GLU A 146 3.57 11.92 -22.08
C GLU A 146 3.97 10.83 -21.08
N ILE A 147 4.31 9.63 -21.55
CA ILE A 147 4.78 8.53 -20.71
C ILE A 147 6.08 8.92 -20.00
N THR A 148 7.01 9.58 -20.69
CA THR A 148 8.27 10.05 -20.11
C THR A 148 8.03 11.06 -18.99
N ARG A 149 7.08 11.99 -19.18
CA ARG A 149 6.68 12.93 -18.11
C ARG A 149 6.09 12.22 -16.90
N LYS A 150 5.18 11.26 -17.11
CA LYS A 150 4.59 10.46 -16.03
C LYS A 150 5.65 9.67 -15.28
N TYR A 151 6.61 9.09 -16.00
CA TYR A 151 7.72 8.36 -15.40
C TYR A 151 8.60 9.27 -14.52
N ASN A 152 8.97 10.44 -15.02
CA ASN A 152 9.79 11.38 -14.25
C ASN A 152 9.04 11.90 -13.01
N SER A 153 7.76 12.22 -13.12
CA SER A 153 6.94 12.61 -11.97
C SER A 153 6.88 11.51 -10.92
N LEU A 154 6.67 10.26 -11.33
CA LEU A 154 6.65 9.11 -10.42
C LEU A 154 8.02 8.87 -9.76
N LEU A 155 9.10 9.13 -10.49
CA LEU A 155 10.46 9.04 -9.96
C LEU A 155 10.71 10.12 -8.90
N ASP A 156 10.21 11.34 -9.11
CA ASP A 156 10.29 12.43 -8.14
C ASP A 156 9.49 12.09 -6.87
N ASP A 157 8.24 11.62 -7.00
CA ASP A 157 7.40 11.18 -5.88
C ASP A 157 8.08 10.05 -5.08
N TYR A 158 8.70 9.08 -5.77
CA TYR A 158 9.44 8.01 -5.13
C TYR A 158 10.62 8.54 -4.32
N ASN A 159 11.39 9.48 -4.86
CA ASN A 159 12.53 10.06 -4.17
C ASN A 159 12.12 10.86 -2.93
N GLU A 160 11.01 11.60 -3.01
CA GLU A 160 10.42 12.32 -1.87
C GLU A 160 10.01 11.33 -0.76
N LEU A 161 9.31 10.26 -1.12
CA LEU A 161 8.85 9.25 -0.17
C LEU A 161 10.02 8.49 0.51
N VAL A 162 11.12 8.27 -0.22
CA VAL A 162 12.36 7.72 0.36
C VAL A 162 12.96 8.68 1.38
N ASN A 163 12.97 9.99 1.09
CA ASN A 163 13.47 10.99 2.01
C ASN A 163 12.63 11.08 3.29
N ASP A 164 11.31 11.13 3.16
CA ASP A 164 10.37 11.16 4.28
C ASP A 164 10.48 9.92 5.16
N ASN A 165 10.66 8.75 4.56
CA ASN A 165 10.86 7.52 5.30
C ASN A 165 12.19 7.53 6.08
N ASN A 166 13.25 8.09 5.50
CA ASN A 166 14.53 8.26 6.19
C ASN A 166 14.42 9.24 7.37
N GLN A 167 13.70 10.35 7.20
CA GLN A 167 13.43 11.30 8.28
C GLN A 167 12.61 10.66 9.40
N SER A 168 11.52 9.98 9.06
CA SER A 168 10.67 9.26 10.02
C SER A 168 11.46 8.22 10.81
N LYS A 169 12.40 7.52 10.15
CA LYS A 169 13.27 6.54 10.81
C LYS A 169 14.25 7.18 11.80
N LEU A 170 14.76 8.38 11.48
CA LEU A 170 15.59 9.15 12.41
C LEU A 170 14.79 9.62 13.62
N GLU A 171 13.60 10.18 13.39
CA GLU A 171 12.69 10.60 14.46
C GLU A 171 12.30 9.44 15.37
N TYR A 172 11.96 8.28 14.81
CA TYR A 172 11.66 7.08 15.59
C TYR A 172 12.85 6.63 16.45
N SER A 173 14.07 6.67 15.89
CA SER A 173 15.29 6.33 16.63
C SER A 173 15.52 7.28 17.80
N GLN A 174 15.27 8.58 17.61
CA GLN A 174 15.39 9.58 18.66
C GLN A 174 14.32 9.38 19.73
N LEU A 175 13.06 9.26 19.33
CA LEU A 175 11.94 9.04 20.24
C LEU A 175 12.11 7.77 21.08
N LYS A 176 12.68 6.71 20.47
CA LYS A 176 13.00 5.47 21.19
C LYS A 176 14.04 5.69 22.29
N LYS A 177 15.10 6.47 22.02
CA LYS A 177 16.10 6.83 23.04
C LYS A 177 15.48 7.66 24.15
N ASP A 178 14.66 8.64 23.81
CA ASP A 178 14.01 9.50 24.78
C ASP A 178 13.07 8.68 25.69
N HIS A 179 12.37 7.70 25.12
CA HIS A 179 11.55 6.75 25.90
C HIS A 179 12.39 5.89 26.85
N GLU A 180 13.52 5.35 26.39
CA GLU A 180 14.43 4.57 27.24
C GLU A 180 15.00 5.42 28.38
N ASN A 181 15.39 6.66 28.11
CA ASN A 181 15.86 7.59 29.13
C ASN A 181 14.77 7.91 30.16
N LEU A 182 13.56 8.24 29.71
CA LEU A 182 12.45 8.53 30.61
C LEU A 182 12.10 7.33 31.50
N LYS A 183 12.22 6.11 30.95
CA LYS A 183 12.02 4.88 31.72
C LYS A 183 13.06 4.75 32.85
N ILE A 184 14.34 5.04 32.55
CA ILE A 184 15.40 5.04 33.55
C ILE A 184 15.12 6.10 34.62
N GLU A 185 14.77 7.33 34.23
CA GLU A 185 14.43 8.40 35.17
C GLU A 185 13.24 8.05 36.06
N PHE A 186 12.23 7.37 35.50
CA PHE A 186 11.08 6.89 36.26
C PHE A 186 11.46 5.82 37.27
N ASP A 187 12.29 4.86 36.88
CA ASP A 187 12.78 3.81 37.78
C ASP A 187 13.61 4.41 38.93
N GLU A 188 14.47 5.40 38.64
CA GLU A 188 15.20 6.16 39.66
C GLU A 188 14.27 6.91 40.60
N PHE A 189 13.24 7.58 40.05
CA PHE A 189 12.24 8.29 40.84
C PHE A 189 11.50 7.34 41.76
N LYS A 190 11.11 6.16 41.27
CA LYS A 190 10.44 5.13 42.06
C LYS A 190 11.29 4.68 43.25
N VAL A 191 12.58 4.41 43.02
CA VAL A 191 13.53 4.06 44.09
C VAL A 191 13.66 5.20 45.11
N LYS A 192 13.79 6.45 44.66
CA LYS A 192 13.83 7.62 45.55
C LYS A 192 12.56 7.75 46.37
N TYR A 193 11.40 7.55 45.75
CA TYR A 193 10.10 7.61 46.43
C TYR A 193 9.97 6.53 47.50
N GLU A 194 10.29 5.27 47.18
CA GLU A 194 10.29 4.16 48.15
C GLU A 194 11.26 4.43 49.30
N ASN A 195 12.44 4.99 49.03
CA ASN A 195 13.41 5.36 50.07
C ASN A 195 12.94 6.48 51.00
N ILE A 196 12.12 7.42 50.51
CA ILE A 196 11.54 8.48 51.34
C ILE A 196 10.39 7.91 52.18
N TYR A 197 9.52 7.11 51.56
CA TYR A 197 8.35 6.55 52.23
C TYR A 197 8.74 5.54 53.32
N ASN A 198 9.82 4.78 53.13
CA ASN A 198 10.31 3.79 54.09
C ASN A 198 11.22 4.38 55.18
N LYS A 199 11.50 5.69 55.17
CA LYS A 199 12.15 6.34 56.31
C LYS A 199 11.09 6.67 57.35
N ASP A 200 11.41 6.41 58.63
CA ASP A 200 10.61 6.85 59.78
C ASP A 200 10.67 8.38 59.90
N ILE A 201 9.94 9.08 59.02
CA ILE A 201 9.88 10.54 58.99
C ILE A 201 8.83 10.96 60.02
N LEU A 202 9.26 11.68 61.05
CA LEU A 202 8.36 12.35 61.98
C LEU A 202 7.65 13.51 61.24
N GLU A 203 6.33 13.45 61.13
CA GLU A 203 5.51 14.54 60.59
C GLU A 203 5.44 15.70 61.59
N VAL A 204 5.57 16.94 61.12
CA VAL A 204 5.59 18.15 61.96
C VAL A 204 4.21 18.80 62.02
N PHE A 205 3.70 19.00 63.23
CA PHE A 205 2.41 19.64 63.49
C PHE A 205 2.56 20.87 64.39
N LYS A 206 1.71 21.87 64.16
CA LYS A 206 1.62 23.05 65.06
C LYS A 206 0.93 22.70 66.36
N ILE A 207 1.56 22.99 67.49
CA ILE A 207 1.02 22.68 68.82
C ILE A 207 -0.26 23.46 69.05
N LYS A 208 -0.29 24.77 68.75
CA LYS A 208 -1.50 25.61 68.92
C LYS A 208 -2.73 25.08 68.19
N ASP A 209 -2.55 24.64 66.95
CA ASP A 209 -3.66 24.14 66.13
C ASP A 209 -4.18 22.80 66.64
N LEU A 210 -3.29 21.93 67.12
CA LEU A 210 -3.67 20.64 67.73
C LEU A 210 -4.29 20.85 69.10
N TRP A 211 -3.75 21.73 69.93
CA TRP A 211 -4.25 22.04 71.26
C TRP A 211 -5.66 22.62 71.20
N PHE A 212 -5.88 23.60 70.33
CA PHE A 212 -7.20 24.17 70.11
C PHE A 212 -8.20 23.10 69.63
N LYS A 213 -7.81 22.22 68.70
CA LYS A 213 -8.70 21.15 68.21
C LYS A 213 -8.99 20.06 69.24
N LEU A 214 -8.06 19.78 70.15
CA LEU A 214 -8.21 18.71 71.14
C LEU A 214 -8.95 19.17 72.40
N PHE A 215 -8.83 20.45 72.74
CA PHE A 215 -9.23 20.98 74.04
C PHE A 215 -10.11 22.24 73.96
N ASP A 216 -10.36 22.80 72.77
CA ASP A 216 -11.12 24.04 72.51
C ASP A 216 -10.59 25.28 73.26
N GLU A 217 -9.33 25.25 73.69
CA GLU A 217 -8.66 26.32 74.42
C GLU A 217 -7.69 27.06 73.50
N ARG A 218 -7.82 28.40 73.41
CA ARG A 218 -6.90 29.25 72.63
C ARG A 218 -5.75 29.84 73.45
N ASN A 219 -5.91 29.89 74.78
CA ASN A 219 -4.90 30.42 75.70
C ASN A 219 -4.32 29.26 76.51
N PHE A 220 -3.13 28.81 76.12
CA PHE A 220 -2.32 27.89 76.91
C PHE A 220 -0.89 28.43 76.96
N ASP A 221 -0.18 28.12 78.05
CA ASP A 221 1.22 28.49 78.21
C ASP A 221 2.10 27.52 77.41
N LEU A 222 2.56 28.00 76.25
CA LEU A 222 3.37 27.22 75.32
C LEU A 222 4.70 26.80 75.95
N ASP A 223 5.29 27.65 76.79
CA ASP A 223 6.60 27.40 77.40
C ASP A 223 6.52 26.26 78.42
N ARG A 224 5.42 26.21 79.20
CA ARG A 224 5.14 25.08 80.11
C ARG A 224 4.88 23.76 79.38
N VAL A 225 4.22 23.80 78.23
CA VAL A 225 3.97 22.60 77.41
C VAL A 225 5.27 22.05 76.83
N ILE A 226 6.18 22.93 76.41
CA ILE A 226 7.52 22.55 75.94
C ILE A 226 8.34 21.98 77.10
N GLU A 227 8.40 22.66 78.25
CA GLU A 227 9.14 22.19 79.43
C GLU A 227 8.66 20.82 79.91
N ALA A 228 7.34 20.61 80.05
CA ALA A 228 6.79 19.33 80.45
C ALA A 228 7.07 18.20 79.44
N SER A 229 7.12 18.54 78.15
CA SER A 229 7.49 17.59 77.09
C SER A 229 8.98 17.25 77.11
N GLU A 230 9.85 18.19 77.44
CA GLU A 230 11.31 17.98 77.57
C GLU A 230 11.66 17.12 78.79
N MET A 231 10.91 17.25 79.90
CA MET A 231 11.13 16.46 81.12
C MET A 231 10.87 14.96 80.93
N SER A 232 9.97 14.59 80.02
CA SER A 232 9.54 13.21 79.79
C SER A 232 9.80 12.79 78.35
N LYS A 233 10.98 13.07 77.80
CA LYS A 233 11.30 12.93 76.37
C LYS A 233 11.08 11.49 75.84
N PRO A 234 10.03 11.23 75.03
CA PRO A 234 9.85 9.93 74.38
C PRO A 234 10.75 9.81 73.13
N GLU A 235 11.11 8.59 72.71
CA GLU A 235 12.07 8.38 71.61
C GLU A 235 11.58 8.89 70.24
N ASN A 236 10.26 8.83 69.98
CA ASN A 236 9.69 9.10 68.65
C ASN A 236 8.83 10.38 68.59
N ILE A 237 8.98 11.30 69.56
CA ILE A 237 8.30 12.59 69.56
C ILE A 237 9.28 13.71 69.93
N ILE A 238 9.35 14.74 69.09
CA ILE A 238 10.19 15.92 69.31
C ILE A 238 9.29 17.14 69.44
N VAL A 239 9.39 17.88 70.54
CA VAL A 239 8.59 19.10 70.79
C VAL A 239 9.55 20.29 70.87
N GLY A 240 9.26 21.38 70.17
CA GLY A 240 10.06 22.60 70.22
C GLY A 240 9.48 23.76 69.41
N GLN A 241 9.71 24.98 69.88
CA GLN A 241 9.37 26.25 69.19
C GLN A 241 7.98 26.27 68.52
N ASP A 242 6.93 25.87 69.26
CA ASP A 242 5.52 25.83 68.78
C ASP A 242 5.14 24.64 67.86
N TYR A 243 6.03 23.66 67.69
CA TYR A 243 5.79 22.48 66.86
C TYR A 243 6.07 21.17 67.60
N ILE A 244 5.32 20.13 67.21
CA ILE A 244 5.48 18.74 67.63
C ILE A 244 5.71 17.87 66.40
N ALA A 245 6.83 17.17 66.36
CA ALA A 245 7.15 16.18 65.34
C ALA A 245 6.85 14.78 65.89
N ALA A 246 6.01 14.00 65.21
CA ALA A 246 5.63 12.65 65.60
C ALA A 246 5.36 11.78 64.35
N GLU A 247 5.48 10.46 64.47
CA GLU A 247 5.23 9.51 63.36
C GLU A 247 3.85 9.65 62.72
N SER A 248 2.86 10.09 63.51
CA SER A 248 1.52 10.36 63.02
C SER A 248 0.87 11.50 63.80
N ARG A 249 -0.15 12.12 63.19
CA ARG A 249 -0.97 13.13 63.87
C ARG A 249 -1.64 12.59 65.14
N GLN A 250 -2.00 11.32 65.17
CA GLN A 250 -2.62 10.70 66.33
C GLN A 250 -1.62 10.59 67.49
N SER A 251 -0.39 10.15 67.22
CA SER A 251 0.69 10.08 68.20
C SER A 251 0.99 11.45 68.82
N ALA A 252 1.02 12.52 67.99
CA ALA A 252 1.16 13.89 68.48
C ALA A 252 -0.01 14.31 69.41
N CYS A 253 -1.25 13.94 69.07
CA CYS A 253 -2.41 14.27 69.88
C CYS A 253 -2.43 13.52 71.22
N GLU A 254 -2.06 12.24 71.22
CA GLU A 254 -1.97 11.42 72.44
C GLU A 254 -0.91 11.97 73.38
N TRP A 255 0.25 12.39 72.86
CA TRP A 255 1.28 13.04 73.66
C TRP A 255 0.80 14.35 74.28
N LEU A 256 0.11 15.21 73.53
CA LEU A 256 -0.44 16.45 74.08
C LEU A 256 -1.47 16.20 75.19
N LYS A 257 -2.23 15.10 75.15
CA LYS A 257 -3.12 14.69 76.26
C LYS A 257 -2.34 14.27 77.49
N ILE A 258 -1.24 13.54 77.32
CA ILE A 258 -0.34 13.14 78.41
C ILE A 258 0.28 14.38 79.05
N VAL A 259 0.82 15.30 78.24
CA VAL A 259 1.41 16.56 78.70
C VAL A 259 0.38 17.42 79.43
N ARG A 260 -0.85 17.55 78.88
CA ARG A 260 -1.94 18.24 79.58
C ARG A 260 -2.22 17.63 80.95
N THR A 261 -2.30 16.30 81.00
CA THR A 261 -2.54 15.57 82.25
C THR A 261 -1.43 15.83 83.26
N ALA A 262 -0.17 15.77 82.83
CA ALA A 262 0.98 16.10 83.66
C ALA A 262 0.94 17.55 84.17
N LEU A 263 0.60 18.51 83.32
CA LEU A 263 0.45 19.92 83.69
C LEU A 263 -0.68 20.17 84.69
N LEU A 264 -1.80 19.43 84.58
CA LEU A 264 -2.89 19.45 85.56
C LEU A 264 -2.46 18.90 86.94
N PHE A 265 -1.50 17.96 86.97
CA PHE A 265 -0.97 17.42 88.21
C PHE A 265 0.15 18.28 88.84
N ILE A 266 0.86 19.08 88.03
CA ILE A 266 2.00 19.90 88.46
C ILE A 266 1.57 21.32 88.90
N ASN A 267 0.43 21.83 88.42
CA ASN A 267 -0.15 23.09 88.89
C ASN A 267 -1.60 22.90 89.32
N GLU A 268 -1.89 23.14 90.60
CA GLU A 268 -3.20 23.67 90.99
C GLU A 268 -3.42 24.97 90.19
N ILE A 269 -4.65 25.13 89.68
CA ILE A 269 -5.14 26.14 88.72
C ILE A 269 -4.62 27.56 88.99
#